data_AF-A0A950YX86-F1
#
_entry.id   AF-A0A950YX86-F1
#
_cell.length_a   1.000
_cell.length_b   1.000
_cell.length_c   1.000
_cell.angle_alpha   90.00
_cell.angle_beta   90.00
_cell.angle_gamma   90.00
#
_symmetry.space_group_name_H-M   'P 1'
#
loop_
_entity.id
_entity.type
_entity.pdbx_description
1 polymer ?
#
loop_
_entity_poly.entity_id
_entity_poly.type
_entity_poly.pdbx_seq_one_letter_code
_entity_poly.pdbx_strand_id
1 'polypeptide(L)'
;MKYLPMNKLGALEISSKVIQFGIFLPGVDPGKGYAVSVKIIHETDQYLQAAQPAVAAQTHSVDAMYGDYWSGTIDLNTAATPPGSTAFGQAGRYVYRYVIRSPVRGDIDFIIDPFSREVGVGRLSAITVGSTPYAFSASETRWKTP
;
A
#
# COMPACT_ATOMS: atom_id res chain seq x y z
N MET A 1 -9.20 2.33 -25.34
CA MET A 1 -9.27 2.05 -23.89
C MET A 1 -8.23 2.92 -23.19
N LYS A 2 -8.58 3.62 -22.11
CA LYS A 2 -7.58 4.30 -21.28
C LYS A 2 -7.22 3.37 -20.12
N TYR A 3 -5.93 3.12 -19.96
CA TYR A 3 -5.42 2.23 -18.91
C TYR A 3 -5.39 2.95 -17.56
N LEU A 4 -5.49 2.18 -16.49
CA LEU A 4 -5.30 2.68 -15.14
C LEU A 4 -3.82 3.09 -14.94
N PRO A 5 -3.55 4.20 -14.24
CA PRO A 5 -2.20 4.71 -14.03
C PRO A 5 -1.46 3.90 -12.96
N MET A 6 -0.92 2.75 -13.35
CA MET A 6 -0.27 1.80 -12.43
C MET A 6 1.02 2.33 -11.81
N ASN A 7 1.56 3.43 -12.30
CA ASN A 7 2.69 4.14 -11.72
C ASN A 7 2.35 4.97 -10.47
N LYS A 8 1.06 5.10 -10.11
CA LYS A 8 0.62 5.77 -8.86
C LYS A 8 -0.36 4.95 -8.03
N LEU A 9 -0.89 3.85 -8.58
CA LEU A 9 -1.87 3.00 -7.92
C LEU A 9 -1.22 1.81 -7.23
N GLY A 10 -1.82 1.46 -6.10
CA GLY A 10 -1.37 0.48 -5.15
C GLY A 10 -0.13 0.91 -4.38
N ALA A 11 0.54 -0.05 -3.74
CA ALA A 11 1.81 0.19 -3.07
C ALA A 11 2.99 0.12 -4.05
N LEU A 12 3.91 1.08 -3.95
CA LEU A 12 5.11 1.22 -4.78
C LEU A 12 6.28 1.71 -3.92
N GLU A 13 7.43 1.04 -3.98
CA GLU A 13 8.67 1.60 -3.45
C GLU A 13 9.23 2.58 -4.49
N ILE A 14 9.15 3.88 -4.20
CA ILE A 14 9.50 4.96 -5.15
C ILE A 14 10.93 5.48 -4.98
N SER A 15 11.51 5.25 -3.80
CA SER A 15 12.92 5.41 -3.50
C SER A 15 13.26 4.45 -2.35
N SER A 16 14.54 4.31 -2.01
CA SER A 16 14.98 3.31 -1.02
C SER A 16 14.18 3.42 0.29
N LYS A 17 13.37 2.39 0.57
CA LYS A 17 12.50 2.27 1.74
C LYS A 17 11.43 3.36 1.89
N VAL A 18 11.08 4.05 0.80
CA VAL A 18 9.95 5.00 0.75
C VAL A 18 8.83 4.38 -0.07
N ILE A 19 7.72 4.10 0.59
CA ILE A 19 6.56 3.47 -0.03
C ILE A 19 5.51 4.55 -0.31
N GLN A 20 5.08 4.66 -1.56
CA GLN A 20 3.89 5.37 -1.98
C GLN A 20 2.69 4.42 -1.99
N PHE A 21 1.54 4.93 -1.57
CA PHE A 21 0.23 4.30 -1.71
C PHE A 21 -0.67 5.18 -2.57
N GLY A 22 -1.51 4.55 -3.38
CA GLY A 22 -2.55 5.26 -4.12
C GLY A 22 -3.75 4.39 -4.44
N ILE A 23 -4.95 4.92 -4.20
CA ILE A 23 -6.21 4.22 -4.45
C ILE A 23 -7.29 5.19 -4.95
N PHE A 24 -8.08 4.74 -5.93
CA PHE A 24 -9.29 5.43 -6.34
C PHE A 24 -10.47 4.94 -5.49
N LEU A 25 -11.19 5.87 -4.88
CA LEU A 25 -12.38 5.58 -4.06
C LEU A 25 -13.51 6.57 -4.39
N PRO A 26 -14.15 6.46 -5.57
CA PRO A 26 -15.21 7.37 -5.99
C PRO A 26 -16.31 7.51 -4.93
N GLY A 27 -16.65 8.75 -4.57
CA GLY A 27 -17.64 9.07 -3.55
C GLY A 27 -17.11 9.10 -2.12
N VAL A 28 -15.88 8.68 -1.87
CA VAL A 28 -15.16 8.82 -0.59
C VAL A 28 -14.38 10.12 -0.62
N ASP A 29 -15.00 11.16 -0.09
CA ASP A 29 -14.53 12.55 -0.17
C ASP A 29 -14.46 13.19 1.23
N PRO A 30 -13.40 13.94 1.56
CA PRO A 30 -13.26 14.61 2.86
C PRO A 30 -14.33 15.68 3.11
N GLY A 31 -14.86 16.33 2.08
CA GLY A 31 -15.98 17.27 2.19
C GLY A 31 -17.27 16.61 2.70
N LYS A 32 -17.39 15.28 2.55
CA LYS A 32 -18.46 14.47 3.16
C LYS A 32 -18.07 13.88 4.51
N GLY A 33 -16.89 14.18 5.05
CA GLY A 33 -16.42 13.69 6.35
C GLY A 33 -15.67 12.36 6.32
N TYR A 34 -15.26 11.88 5.14
CA TYR A 34 -14.44 10.67 5.03
C TYR A 34 -12.95 10.97 5.25
N ALA A 35 -12.22 9.98 5.76
CA ALA A 35 -10.76 9.99 5.78
C ALA A 35 -10.21 8.61 5.42
N VAL A 36 -9.04 8.57 4.78
CA VAL A 36 -8.38 7.32 4.40
C VAL A 36 -6.98 7.27 5.00
N SER A 37 -6.61 6.11 5.52
CA SER A 37 -5.27 5.81 6.01
C SER A 37 -4.86 4.40 5.60
N VAL A 38 -3.58 4.08 5.73
CA VAL A 38 -3.03 2.74 5.51
C VAL A 38 -2.47 2.23 6.83
N LYS A 39 -2.88 1.02 7.23
CA LYS A 39 -2.20 0.25 8.27
C LYS A 39 -1.17 -0.64 7.60
N ILE A 40 0.09 -0.53 7.98
CA ILE A 40 1.21 -1.31 7.42
C ILE A 40 2.09 -1.88 8.53
N ILE A 41 2.48 -3.14 8.41
CA ILE A 41 3.35 -3.85 9.35
C ILE A 41 4.33 -4.75 8.60
N HIS A 42 5.54 -4.94 9.15
CA HIS A 42 6.49 -5.89 8.58
C HIS A 42 5.94 -7.32 8.76
N GLU A 43 6.07 -8.18 7.74
CA GLU A 43 5.44 -9.51 7.72
C GLU A 43 5.88 -10.39 8.90
N THR A 44 7.15 -10.27 9.34
CA THR A 44 7.70 -10.94 10.53
C THR A 44 6.97 -10.58 11.83
N ASP A 45 6.47 -9.35 11.94
CA ASP A 45 5.81 -8.85 13.15
C ASP A 45 4.28 -9.13 13.15
N GLN A 46 3.67 -9.53 12.03
CA GLN A 46 2.22 -9.52 11.82
C GLN A 46 1.39 -10.39 12.79
N TYR A 47 2.02 -11.41 13.39
CA TYR A 47 1.38 -12.33 14.34
C TYR A 47 1.82 -12.08 15.79
N LEU A 48 2.72 -11.13 16.02
CA LEU A 48 3.12 -10.73 17.35
C LEU A 48 2.04 -9.83 17.93
N GLN A 49 1.33 -10.30 18.95
CA GLN A 49 0.21 -9.55 19.57
C GLN A 49 0.62 -8.15 20.06
N ALA A 50 1.88 -8.01 20.52
CA ALA A 50 2.41 -6.73 20.98
C ALA A 50 2.75 -5.77 19.83
N ALA A 51 3.02 -6.28 18.63
CA ALA A 51 3.41 -5.47 17.49
C ALA A 51 2.19 -4.78 16.87
N GLN A 52 2.23 -3.46 16.81
CA GLN A 52 1.19 -2.65 16.18
C GLN A 52 1.60 -2.27 14.74
N PRO A 53 0.64 -2.15 13.81
CA PRO A 53 0.93 -1.58 12.49
C PRO A 53 1.20 -0.08 12.61
N ALA A 54 2.08 0.44 11.75
CA ALA A 54 2.16 1.87 11.49
C ALA A 54 0.90 2.34 10.77
N VAL A 55 0.50 3.59 11.01
CA VAL A 55 -0.65 4.22 10.34
C VAL A 55 -0.15 5.39 9.51
N ALA A 56 -0.32 5.31 8.19
CA ALA A 56 0.01 6.38 7.26
C ALA A 56 -1.27 7.06 6.75
N ALA A 57 -1.50 8.32 7.13
CA ALA A 57 -2.61 9.10 6.61
C ALA A 57 -2.49 9.31 5.09
N GLN A 58 -3.61 9.28 4.38
CA GLN A 58 -3.66 9.58 2.94
C GLN A 58 -4.24 10.98 2.73
N THR A 59 -3.74 11.67 1.72
CA THR A 59 -4.25 12.95 1.24
C THR A 59 -5.21 12.71 0.07
N HIS A 60 -6.35 13.38 0.10
CA HIS A 60 -7.32 13.36 -0.99
C HIS A 60 -6.95 14.37 -2.09
N SER A 61 -7.26 13.98 -3.32
CA SER A 61 -7.26 14.84 -4.50
C SER A 61 -8.27 14.30 -5.51
N VAL A 62 -8.54 15.06 -6.57
CA VAL A 62 -9.45 14.63 -7.63
C VAL A 62 -8.65 14.36 -8.90
N ASP A 63 -8.72 13.13 -9.39
CA ASP A 63 -8.25 12.76 -10.72
C ASP A 63 -9.32 13.12 -11.75
N ALA A 64 -8.92 13.85 -12.80
CA ALA A 64 -9.85 14.35 -13.83
C ALA A 64 -10.63 13.25 -14.56
N MET A 65 -10.14 12.01 -14.55
CA MET A 65 -10.77 10.88 -15.21
C MET A 65 -11.46 9.94 -14.22
N TYR A 66 -10.80 9.62 -13.11
CA TYR A 66 -11.23 8.55 -12.21
C TYR A 66 -11.89 9.06 -10.92
N GLY A 67 -11.94 10.38 -10.71
CA GLY A 67 -12.60 11.00 -9.56
C GLY A 67 -11.74 10.97 -8.30
N ASP A 68 -12.36 10.66 -7.15
CA ASP A 68 -11.71 10.72 -5.84
C ASP A 68 -10.49 9.79 -5.74
N TYR A 69 -9.34 10.39 -5.49
CA TYR A 69 -8.05 9.74 -5.40
C TYR A 69 -7.41 10.03 -4.05
N TRP A 70 -7.01 8.97 -3.36
CA TRP A 70 -6.32 9.05 -2.07
C TRP A 70 -4.90 8.52 -2.23
N SER A 71 -3.93 9.28 -1.74
CA SER A 71 -2.52 8.90 -1.80
C SER A 71 -1.72 9.44 -0.64
N GLY A 72 -0.66 8.73 -0.29
CA GLY A 72 0.26 9.13 0.75
C GLY A 72 1.56 8.34 0.65
N THR A 73 2.55 8.75 1.42
CA THR A 73 3.83 8.09 1.50
C THR A 73 4.16 7.73 2.94
N ILE A 74 4.93 6.66 3.12
CA ILE A 74 5.63 6.38 4.37
C ILE A 74 7.11 6.18 4.04
N ASP A 75 7.95 6.97 4.69
CA ASP A 75 9.39 6.80 4.64
C ASP A 75 9.82 5.94 5.83
N LEU A 76 10.15 4.68 5.56
CA LEU A 76 10.53 3.73 6.61
C LEU A 76 11.90 4.03 7.22
N ASN A 77 12.69 4.94 6.63
CA ASN A 77 13.95 5.41 7.22
C ASN A 77 13.73 6.38 8.38
N THR A 78 12.62 7.13 8.36
CA THR A 78 12.34 8.22 9.30
C THR A 78 11.06 8.03 10.12
N ALA A 79 10.18 7.13 9.69
CA ALA A 79 8.97 6.79 10.42
C ALA A 79 9.32 6.21 11.80
N ALA A 80 8.61 6.67 12.83
CA ALA A 80 8.75 6.12 14.18
C ALA A 80 8.39 4.63 14.18
N THR A 81 9.23 3.82 14.82
CA THR A 81 8.97 2.39 14.98
C THR A 81 7.66 2.18 15.77
N PRO A 82 6.69 1.44 15.22
CA PRO A 82 5.46 1.13 15.93
C PRO A 82 5.73 0.33 17.22
N PRO A 83 4.89 0.48 18.27
CA PRO A 83 5.03 -0.30 19.49
C PRO A 83 5.11 -1.80 19.23
N GLY A 84 6.06 -2.47 19.90
CA GLY A 84 6.25 -3.93 19.84
C GLY A 84 6.81 -4.46 18.51
N SER A 85 7.06 -3.60 17.52
CA SER A 85 7.71 -4.01 16.28
C SER A 85 9.22 -4.19 16.46
N THR A 86 9.77 -5.21 15.82
CA THR A 86 11.22 -5.49 15.81
C THR A 86 11.84 -5.37 14.42
N ALA A 87 11.02 -5.47 13.36
CA ALA A 87 11.46 -5.49 11.97
C ALA A 87 11.05 -4.26 11.15
N PHE A 88 10.20 -3.37 11.69
CA PHE A 88 9.80 -2.16 10.96
C PHE A 88 10.99 -1.24 10.67
N GLY A 89 11.10 -0.76 9.42
CA GLY A 89 12.26 -0.02 8.93
C GLY A 89 13.28 -0.87 8.17
N GLN A 90 13.23 -2.19 8.30
CA GLN A 90 14.10 -3.11 7.59
C GLN A 90 13.59 -3.38 6.16
N ALA A 91 14.49 -3.81 5.27
CA ALA A 91 14.09 -4.34 3.97
C ALA A 91 13.42 -5.70 4.17
N GLY A 92 12.48 -6.04 3.29
CA GLY A 92 11.65 -7.22 3.45
C GLY A 92 10.20 -6.94 3.10
N ARG A 93 9.36 -7.92 3.40
CA ARG A 93 7.96 -7.89 3.02
C ARG A 93 7.12 -7.19 4.08
N TYR A 94 6.27 -6.27 3.64
CA TYR A 94 5.29 -5.58 4.47
C TYR A 94 3.89 -5.94 4.01
N VAL A 95 3.00 -6.17 4.97
CA VAL A 95 1.58 -6.39 4.72
C VAL A 95 0.80 -5.15 5.13
N TYR A 96 -0.20 -4.78 4.34
CA TYR A 96 -0.97 -3.57 4.53
C TYR A 96 -2.44 -3.72 4.14
N ARG A 97 -3.25 -2.78 4.64
CA ARG A 97 -4.66 -2.60 4.30
C ARG A 97 -5.05 -1.13 4.43
N TYR A 98 -6.03 -0.70 3.63
CA TYR A 98 -6.63 0.62 3.78
C TYR A 98 -7.65 0.61 4.92
N VAL A 99 -7.71 1.73 5.64
CA VAL A 99 -8.75 2.03 6.63
C VAL A 99 -9.50 3.26 6.14
N ILE A 100 -10.81 3.11 5.95
CA ILE A 100 -11.70 4.20 5.58
C ILE A 100 -12.50 4.58 6.83
N ARG A 101 -12.30 5.79 7.34
CA ARG A 101 -13.16 6.37 8.38
C ARG A 101 -14.40 6.94 7.71
N SER A 102 -15.54 6.32 7.97
CA SER A 102 -16.85 6.79 7.50
C SER A 102 -17.51 7.66 8.58
N PRO A 103 -18.10 8.81 8.20
CA PRO A 103 -18.86 9.64 9.14
C PRO A 103 -20.13 8.96 9.67
N VAL A 104 -20.64 7.93 8.98
CA VAL A 104 -21.89 7.24 9.33
C VAL A 104 -21.63 5.85 9.91
N ARG A 105 -20.62 5.13 9.40
CA ARG A 105 -20.38 3.72 9.74
C ARG A 105 -19.19 3.49 10.67
N GLY A 106 -18.42 4.53 10.99
CA GLY A 106 -17.15 4.40 11.71
C GLY A 106 -16.04 3.86 10.83
N ASP A 107 -15.03 3.24 11.44
CA ASP A 107 -13.84 2.78 10.74
C ASP A 107 -14.10 1.44 10.03
N ILE A 108 -13.81 1.40 8.73
CA ILE A 108 -13.83 0.21 7.89
C ILE A 108 -12.38 -0.19 7.65
N ASP A 109 -11.90 -1.24 8.31
CA ASP A 109 -10.47 -1.55 8.41
C ASP A 109 -10.04 -2.80 7.64
N PHE A 110 -10.87 -3.31 6.72
CA PHE A 110 -10.61 -4.54 5.96
C PHE A 110 -10.51 -4.31 4.44
N ILE A 111 -10.24 -3.07 4.01
CA ILE A 111 -10.15 -2.73 2.59
C ILE A 111 -8.80 -3.17 2.02
N ILE A 112 -8.83 -4.21 1.19
CA ILE A 112 -7.69 -4.71 0.44
C ILE A 112 -7.47 -3.81 -0.77
N ASP A 113 -6.21 -3.57 -1.10
CA ASP A 113 -5.82 -2.82 -2.29
C ASP A 113 -6.15 -3.63 -3.57
N PRO A 114 -7.08 -3.14 -4.43
CA PRO A 114 -7.42 -3.80 -5.68
C PRO A 114 -6.27 -3.76 -6.72
N PHE A 115 -5.25 -2.93 -6.48
CA PHE A 115 -4.10 -2.75 -7.36
C PHE A 115 -2.82 -3.35 -6.77
N SER A 116 -2.94 -4.17 -5.72
CA SER A 116 -1.78 -4.78 -5.09
C SER A 116 -1.07 -5.74 -6.03
N ARG A 117 0.27 -5.70 -6.02
CA ARG A 117 1.14 -6.56 -6.82
C ARG A 117 1.50 -7.85 -6.10
N GLU A 118 1.32 -7.88 -4.78
CA GLU A 118 1.60 -9.03 -3.93
C GLU A 118 0.47 -9.18 -2.90
N VAL A 119 0.21 -10.40 -2.44
CA VAL A 119 -0.85 -10.68 -1.46
C VAL A 119 -0.29 -11.34 -0.21
N GLY A 120 -0.54 -10.74 0.95
CA GLY A 120 -0.13 -11.26 2.25
C GLY A 120 -1.12 -12.30 2.80
N VAL A 121 -0.69 -13.03 3.82
CA VAL A 121 -1.57 -13.94 4.56
C VAL A 121 -2.65 -13.14 5.31
N GLY A 122 -3.83 -13.72 5.51
CA GLY A 122 -4.88 -13.09 6.31
C GLY A 122 -5.71 -12.02 5.59
N ARG A 123 -5.84 -12.10 4.25
CA ARG A 123 -6.57 -11.12 3.42
C ARG A 123 -5.94 -9.73 3.45
N LEU A 124 -4.62 -9.69 3.31
CA LEU A 124 -3.84 -8.45 3.30
C LEU A 124 -3.21 -8.24 1.92
N SER A 125 -3.02 -6.99 1.56
CA SER A 125 -2.15 -6.60 0.45
C SER A 125 -0.70 -6.62 0.91
N ALA A 126 0.24 -6.78 0.00
CA ALA A 126 1.66 -6.81 0.36
C ALA A 126 2.54 -6.01 -0.60
N ILE A 127 3.71 -5.63 -0.11
CA ILE A 127 4.80 -5.07 -0.90
C ILE A 127 6.13 -5.54 -0.33
N THR A 128 7.07 -5.92 -1.21
CA THR A 128 8.44 -6.21 -0.84
C THR A 128 9.32 -4.96 -1.01
N VAL A 129 9.86 -4.46 0.11
CA VAL A 129 10.78 -3.32 0.18
C VAL A 129 12.22 -3.80 0.00
N GLY A 130 13.00 -3.08 -0.81
CA GLY A 130 14.36 -3.46 -1.21
C GLY A 130 14.36 -4.56 -2.27
N SER A 131 13.26 -4.70 -3.03
CA SER A 131 13.21 -5.68 -4.13
C SER A 131 14.14 -5.26 -5.28
N THR A 132 14.88 -6.22 -5.82
CA THR A 132 15.66 -6.01 -7.04
C THR A 132 14.80 -6.45 -8.23
N PRO A 133 14.55 -5.56 -9.21
CA PRO A 133 13.83 -5.95 -10.42
C PRO A 133 14.47 -7.15 -11.11
N TYR A 134 13.65 -8.08 -11.59
CA TYR A 134 14.14 -9.19 -12.39
C TYR A 134 14.72 -8.66 -13.71
N ALA A 135 15.97 -9.03 -14.00
CA ALA A 135 16.62 -8.71 -15.26
C ALA A 135 16.35 -9.84 -16.26
N PHE A 136 15.42 -9.61 -17.19
CA PHE A 136 15.14 -10.57 -18.27
C PHE A 136 16.39 -10.79 -19.13
N SER A 137 16.71 -12.07 -19.36
CA SER A 137 17.81 -12.47 -20.23
C SER A 137 17.44 -12.37 -21.72
N ALA A 138 18.45 -12.29 -22.58
CA ALA A 138 18.25 -12.34 -24.04
C ALA A 138 17.70 -13.68 -24.56
N SER A 139 17.71 -14.73 -23.72
CA SER A 139 17.12 -16.02 -24.05
C SER A 139 15.62 -16.02 -23.80
N GLU A 140 15.17 -15.39 -22.71
CA GLU A 140 13.74 -15.27 -22.37
C GLU A 140 12.97 -14.42 -23.36
N THR A 141 13.59 -13.39 -23.96
CA THR A 141 12.96 -12.58 -25.01
C THR A 141 12.69 -13.34 -26.31
N ARG A 142 13.32 -14.50 -26.50
CA ARG A 142 13.15 -15.35 -27.68
C ARG A 142 12.36 -16.63 -27.38
N TRP A 143 11.95 -16.82 -26.13
CA TRP A 143 11.18 -17.99 -25.73
C TRP A 143 9.81 -17.97 -26.42
N LYS A 144 9.44 -19.10 -27.02
CA LYS A 144 8.10 -19.36 -27.56
C LYS A 144 7.53 -20.54 -26.79
N THR A 145 6.26 -20.47 -26.40
CA THR A 145 5.50 -21.66 -26.00
C THR A 145 5.46 -22.64 -27.18
N PRO A 146 5.57 -23.96 -26.94
CA PRO A 146 5.43 -24.99 -27.98
C PRO A 146 4.16 -24.83 -28.83
#